data_AF-A0A8S0ZKE1-F1
#
_entry.id   AF-A0A8S0ZKE1-F1
#
_cell.length_a   1.000
_cell.length_b   1.000
_cell.length_c   1.000
_cell.angle_alpha   90.00
_cell.angle_beta   90.00
_cell.angle_gamma   90.00
#
_symmetry.space_group_name_H-M   'P 1'
#
loop_
_entity.id
_entity.type
_entity.pdbx_description
1 polymer ?
#
loop_
_entity_poly.entity_id
_entity_poly.type
_entity_poly.pdbx_seq_one_letter_code
_entity_poly.pdbx_strand_id
1 'polypeptide(L)'
;MDPYRIPVLRPENDSTLQMKPREDNKMETIREINPPAYTDRVPSLKDVQDKNIEIVNMPIDFRNKPYLVFNDITKKSLKKEGLTYCFLSVIFSFIFGLAIGVILMSGQYEEKFIVRERNVNQRTLNSNKHDIDTEKNSFTAVSFTSLENKYKKDVYPKGLTEVMKDILKDTKIERHTPVINKTFIPNDATVLYDSVYWGPQIENSMPQGYGESSAEMWEKYVDESEVIKMELGCGRMQNRLVTFKDGLQACVRYRQNTDQIQGEIFSFYVGRLLNLTNLAPSVVKIVDLKDKLWKNVANDIASAQWSSNRAVVITQYVPSLESASIPDIFRPTTRHLNKNDVLTMSLRENDTEINKRLLLDKLRNKEIKRKQDIKNFTHIDMKLNKKTIDRFLELAQWSDLIIFDFLTANLDRIVNNLFNFQWNVNIMDGPAHNLAKKMDSGLLVFLDNESGLLHGYRLLKKYNVYHSLMLDNLCVFRKRTVDSLKRLFVNKNIYRVLSDMFHKKNSVVIRDILPSLPEKNAKVLNERIGKVLNQIEKCEFQFR
;
A
#
# COMPACT_ATOMS: atom_id res chain seq x y z
N MET A 1 -42.09 14.18 -47.22
CA MET A 1 -43.55 14.37 -47.22
C MET A 1 -44.17 12.99 -47.32
N ASP A 2 -45.04 12.67 -46.37
CA ASP A 2 -45.94 11.50 -46.32
C ASP A 2 -47.36 11.97 -46.72
N PRO A 3 -48.43 11.14 -46.74
CA PRO A 3 -48.52 9.68 -46.96
C PRO A 3 -49.69 9.28 -47.89
N TYR A 4 -49.81 7.99 -48.27
CA TYR A 4 -51.06 7.32 -48.70
C TYR A 4 -50.87 5.78 -48.66
N ARG A 5 -51.84 4.89 -48.35
CA ARG A 5 -53.25 4.98 -47.88
C ARG A 5 -53.67 3.63 -47.24
N ILE A 6 -54.73 3.59 -46.43
CA ILE A 6 -55.37 2.35 -45.88
C ILE A 6 -56.81 2.22 -46.44
N PRO A 7 -57.40 1.01 -46.55
CA PRO A 7 -58.51 0.60 -45.64
C PRO A 7 -58.52 -0.91 -45.28
N VAL A 8 -58.59 -1.34 -44.01
CA VAL A 8 -59.80 -1.53 -43.16
C VAL A 8 -60.87 -2.47 -43.72
N LEU A 9 -61.15 -3.58 -43.00
CA LEU A 9 -62.50 -4.05 -42.64
C LEU A 9 -62.48 -5.03 -41.44
N ARG A 10 -63.66 -5.25 -40.82
CA ARG A 10 -64.01 -6.00 -39.57
C ARG A 10 -65.51 -6.40 -39.67
N PRO A 11 -66.25 -6.93 -38.66
CA PRO A 11 -65.93 -7.40 -37.29
C PRO A 11 -66.21 -8.92 -37.11
N GLU A 12 -66.13 -9.55 -35.93
CA GLU A 12 -67.08 -9.65 -34.76
C GLU A 12 -66.54 -10.75 -33.78
N ASN A 13 -67.11 -11.20 -32.64
CA ASN A 13 -67.90 -10.73 -31.46
C ASN A 13 -68.04 -11.96 -30.51
N ASP A 14 -68.40 -11.96 -29.22
CA ASP A 14 -68.39 -11.02 -28.06
C ASP A 14 -68.60 -11.87 -26.75
N SER A 15 -68.89 -11.26 -25.58
CA SER A 15 -69.11 -11.82 -24.21
C SER A 15 -67.83 -12.20 -23.42
N THR A 16 -67.52 -11.78 -22.18
CA THR A 16 -68.23 -11.49 -20.88
C THR A 16 -68.53 -12.78 -20.06
N LEU A 17 -68.42 -12.88 -18.71
CA LEU A 17 -68.32 -11.92 -17.58
C LEU A 17 -67.33 -12.33 -16.42
N GLN A 18 -66.85 -11.32 -15.68
CA GLN A 18 -66.65 -11.15 -14.21
C GLN A 18 -66.09 -12.23 -13.21
N MET A 19 -65.09 -11.75 -12.44
CA MET A 19 -64.94 -11.73 -10.95
C MET A 19 -64.40 -12.89 -10.07
N LYS A 20 -63.72 -12.41 -8.99
CA LYS A 20 -63.10 -13.00 -7.78
C LYS A 20 -64.08 -13.75 -6.84
N PRO A 21 -63.62 -14.39 -5.71
CA PRO A 21 -62.28 -14.88 -5.32
C PRO A 21 -62.35 -16.37 -4.85
N ARG A 22 -61.38 -16.86 -4.06
CA ARG A 22 -61.50 -18.08 -3.25
C ARG A 22 -60.89 -17.88 -1.86
N GLU A 23 -61.57 -18.33 -0.81
CA GLU A 23 -61.16 -18.22 0.60
C GLU A 23 -60.61 -19.53 1.18
N ASP A 24 -60.10 -19.46 2.42
CA ASP A 24 -59.34 -20.49 3.15
C ASP A 24 -60.18 -21.56 3.88
N ASN A 25 -59.47 -22.50 4.55
CA ASN A 25 -59.95 -23.42 5.62
C ASN A 25 -60.73 -24.67 5.15
N LYS A 26 -60.76 -25.83 5.84
CA LYS A 26 -60.08 -26.39 7.04
C LYS A 26 -60.38 -27.93 7.10
N MET A 27 -59.78 -28.80 7.92
CA MET A 27 -58.67 -28.78 8.89
C MET A 27 -58.20 -30.23 9.15
N GLU A 28 -56.92 -30.48 9.43
CA GLU A 28 -56.50 -31.68 10.19
C GLU A 28 -55.29 -31.37 11.09
N THR A 29 -55.09 -32.13 12.18
CA THR A 29 -54.38 -31.63 13.37
C THR A 29 -53.33 -32.59 13.90
N ILE A 30 -52.05 -32.17 13.89
CA ILE A 30 -50.96 -32.81 14.65
C ILE A 30 -50.26 -31.74 15.48
N ARG A 31 -49.95 -32.06 16.75
CA ARG A 31 -49.24 -31.16 17.68
C ARG A 31 -47.76 -31.50 17.67
N GLU A 32 -46.92 -30.62 17.12
CA GLU A 32 -45.47 -30.70 17.35
C GLU A 32 -45.08 -29.98 18.65
N ILE A 33 -44.12 -30.56 19.36
CA ILE A 33 -43.62 -30.08 20.65
C ILE A 33 -42.26 -29.44 20.39
N ASN A 34 -42.13 -28.14 20.66
CA ASN A 34 -40.87 -27.41 20.44
C ASN A 34 -39.72 -27.98 21.30
N PRO A 35 -38.63 -28.50 20.70
CA PRO A 35 -37.38 -28.67 21.44
C PRO A 35 -36.76 -27.27 21.72
N PRO A 36 -36.05 -27.08 22.85
CA PRO A 36 -35.45 -25.80 23.19
C PRO A 36 -34.29 -25.46 22.23
N ALA A 37 -34.15 -24.16 21.93
CA ALA A 37 -33.12 -23.67 21.02
C ALA A 37 -31.70 -23.94 21.55
N TYR A 38 -30.92 -24.71 20.80
CA TYR A 38 -29.48 -24.82 21.01
C TYR A 38 -28.80 -23.46 20.75
N THR A 39 -27.97 -23.02 21.67
CA THR A 39 -27.12 -21.83 21.50
C THR A 39 -25.67 -22.25 21.31
N ASP A 40 -25.14 -22.05 20.10
CA ASP A 40 -23.74 -22.34 19.76
C ASP A 40 -22.78 -21.31 20.39
N ARG A 41 -22.73 -21.28 21.71
CA ARG A 41 -21.79 -20.50 22.50
C ARG A 41 -21.29 -21.30 23.69
N VAL A 42 -20.03 -21.72 23.61
CA VAL A 42 -19.30 -22.29 24.74
C VAL A 42 -19.33 -21.29 25.92
N PRO A 43 -19.71 -21.72 27.14
CA PRO A 43 -19.72 -20.85 28.32
C PRO A 43 -18.34 -20.25 28.61
N SER A 44 -18.29 -19.04 29.14
CA SER A 44 -17.05 -18.42 29.61
C SER A 44 -16.70 -18.89 31.03
N LEU A 45 -15.44 -18.73 31.43
CA LEU A 45 -14.97 -19.07 32.78
C LEU A 45 -15.70 -18.33 33.92
N LYS A 46 -16.45 -17.27 33.64
CA LYS A 46 -17.32 -16.61 34.64
C LYS A 46 -18.67 -17.28 34.79
N ASP A 47 -19.21 -17.83 33.69
CA ASP A 47 -20.54 -18.48 33.68
C ASP A 47 -20.54 -19.86 34.40
N VAL A 48 -19.35 -20.36 34.74
CA VAL A 48 -19.12 -21.64 35.44
C VAL A 48 -18.91 -21.46 36.95
N GLN A 49 -18.64 -20.25 37.44
CA GLN A 49 -18.33 -20.01 38.86
C GLN A 49 -19.58 -19.86 39.76
N ASP A 50 -20.76 -19.59 39.20
CA ASP A 50 -22.00 -19.30 39.95
C ASP A 50 -22.93 -20.53 40.14
N LYS A 51 -22.42 -21.77 40.04
CA LYS A 51 -23.21 -22.98 40.33
C LYS A 51 -22.44 -24.00 41.17
N ASN A 52 -22.91 -24.20 42.41
CA ASN A 52 -22.52 -25.32 43.25
C ASN A 52 -22.88 -26.65 42.57
N ILE A 53 -21.93 -27.58 42.52
CA ILE A 53 -22.10 -28.89 41.87
C ILE A 53 -22.43 -29.94 42.93
N GLU A 54 -23.67 -30.44 42.93
CA GLU A 54 -23.97 -31.75 43.52
C GLU A 54 -23.41 -32.86 42.63
N ILE A 55 -22.78 -33.86 43.24
CA ILE A 55 -22.10 -34.94 42.50
C ILE A 55 -23.11 -36.06 42.21
N VAL A 56 -23.55 -36.17 40.96
CA VAL A 56 -24.35 -37.30 40.47
C VAL A 56 -23.52 -38.12 39.47
N ASN A 57 -23.21 -39.37 39.84
CA ASN A 57 -22.48 -40.29 38.97
C ASN A 57 -23.36 -40.78 37.82
N MET A 58 -22.82 -40.75 36.59
CA MET A 58 -23.34 -41.52 35.46
C MET A 58 -22.20 -42.31 34.78
N PRO A 59 -22.44 -43.58 34.38
CA PRO A 59 -21.41 -44.41 33.77
C PRO A 59 -21.12 -43.99 32.32
N ILE A 60 -19.85 -44.08 31.92
CA ILE A 60 -19.37 -43.68 30.58
C ILE A 60 -19.14 -44.93 29.73
N ASP A 61 -19.77 -45.01 28.56
CA ASP A 61 -19.51 -46.03 27.54
C ASP A 61 -18.34 -45.61 26.62
N PHE A 62 -17.35 -46.48 26.49
CA PHE A 62 -16.07 -46.22 25.81
C PHE A 62 -16.01 -46.87 24.42
N ARG A 63 -16.85 -46.40 23.47
CA ARG A 63 -16.90 -47.01 22.13
C ARG A 63 -16.74 -46.12 20.89
N ASN A 64 -16.64 -44.79 20.99
CA ASN A 64 -16.34 -43.98 19.80
C ASN A 64 -15.63 -42.64 20.07
N LYS A 65 -14.62 -42.35 19.25
CA LYS A 65 -13.84 -41.09 19.09
C LYS A 65 -12.93 -40.69 20.27
N PRO A 66 -11.59 -40.63 20.09
CA PRO A 66 -10.67 -40.11 21.10
C PRO A 66 -10.64 -38.58 21.10
N TYR A 67 -10.63 -37.99 22.30
CA TYR A 67 -10.32 -36.57 22.53
C TYR A 67 -9.11 -36.46 23.47
N LEU A 68 -8.18 -35.54 23.16
CA LEU A 68 -6.95 -35.36 23.93
C LEU A 68 -7.23 -34.49 25.17
N VAL A 69 -7.31 -35.13 26.34
CA VAL A 69 -7.30 -34.43 27.63
C VAL A 69 -5.87 -34.08 28.00
N PHE A 70 -5.53 -32.78 27.99
CA PHE A 70 -4.28 -32.29 28.59
C PHE A 70 -4.39 -32.38 30.11
N ASN A 71 -3.64 -33.30 30.71
CA ASN A 71 -3.62 -33.53 32.15
C ASN A 71 -2.29 -33.02 32.73
N ASP A 72 -2.30 -31.83 33.33
CA ASP A 72 -1.10 -31.17 33.86
C ASP A 72 -0.79 -31.62 35.30
N ILE A 73 0.05 -32.65 35.44
CA ILE A 73 0.42 -33.22 36.74
C ILE A 73 1.95 -33.37 36.87
N THR A 74 2.55 -32.33 37.47
CA THR A 74 3.72 -32.31 38.38
C THR A 74 4.90 -33.31 38.22
N LYS A 75 6.09 -32.74 37.99
CA LYS A 75 7.42 -33.13 38.51
C LYS A 75 7.68 -34.62 38.87
N LYS A 76 8.52 -35.28 38.06
CA LYS A 76 9.64 -36.13 38.56
C LYS A 76 10.74 -36.27 37.50
N SER A 77 11.98 -36.47 37.95
CA SER A 77 13.15 -36.61 37.07
C SER A 77 13.31 -38.04 36.55
N LEU A 78 13.61 -38.20 35.26
CA LEU A 78 13.94 -39.51 34.67
C LEU A 78 14.92 -39.40 33.50
N LYS A 79 15.65 -40.50 33.30
CA LYS A 79 16.98 -40.65 32.69
C LYS A 79 17.17 -40.15 31.25
N LYS A 80 18.46 -39.93 30.92
CA LYS A 80 18.99 -39.28 29.71
C LYS A 80 19.07 -40.19 28.46
N GLU A 81 18.33 -41.30 28.43
CA GLU A 81 18.57 -42.42 27.49
C GLU A 81 17.54 -42.52 26.35
N GLY A 82 16.38 -41.86 26.46
CA GLY A 82 15.32 -41.90 25.43
C GLY A 82 15.53 -40.98 24.21
N LEU A 83 16.43 -39.98 24.30
CA LEU A 83 16.54 -38.93 23.28
C LEU A 83 17.17 -39.42 21.97
N THR A 84 18.11 -40.36 22.06
CA THR A 84 18.97 -40.82 20.95
C THR A 84 18.17 -41.54 19.86
N TYR A 85 17.22 -42.41 20.25
CA TYR A 85 16.39 -43.17 19.32
C TYR A 85 15.36 -42.30 18.59
N CYS A 86 14.85 -41.27 19.25
CA CYS A 86 13.93 -40.31 18.65
C CYS A 86 14.62 -39.50 17.53
N PHE A 87 15.85 -39.04 17.77
CA PHE A 87 16.61 -38.29 16.76
C PHE A 87 16.95 -39.15 15.52
N LEU A 88 17.29 -40.42 15.72
CA LEU A 88 17.55 -41.35 14.62
C LEU A 88 16.30 -41.62 13.76
N SER A 89 15.11 -41.79 14.36
CA SER A 89 13.88 -42.03 13.58
C SER A 89 13.49 -40.86 12.69
N VAL A 90 13.71 -39.61 13.16
CA VAL A 90 13.50 -38.39 12.35
C VAL A 90 14.44 -38.35 11.15
N ILE A 91 15.73 -38.69 11.32
CA ILE A 91 16.70 -38.72 10.23
C ILE A 91 16.32 -39.77 9.17
N PHE A 92 15.97 -40.99 9.59
CA PHE A 92 15.51 -42.02 8.65
C PHE A 92 14.22 -41.63 7.91
N SER A 93 13.26 -41.02 8.60
CA SER A 93 12.01 -40.55 7.99
C SER A 93 12.25 -39.45 6.95
N PHE A 94 13.19 -38.53 7.21
CA PHE A 94 13.57 -37.47 6.28
C PHE A 94 14.23 -38.04 5.01
N ILE A 95 15.19 -38.96 5.16
CA ILE A 95 15.88 -39.60 4.02
C ILE A 95 14.88 -40.39 3.15
N PHE A 96 13.98 -41.15 3.78
CA PHE A 96 12.98 -41.95 3.05
C PHE A 96 11.95 -41.09 2.32
N GLY A 97 11.49 -40.00 2.95
CA GLY A 97 10.60 -39.01 2.31
C GLY A 97 11.25 -38.29 1.12
N LEU A 98 12.53 -37.95 1.24
CA LEU A 98 13.28 -37.29 0.16
C LEU A 98 13.48 -38.24 -1.04
N ALA A 99 13.81 -39.52 -0.79
CA ALA A 99 13.91 -40.54 -1.84
C ALA A 99 12.58 -40.73 -2.61
N ILE A 100 11.45 -40.84 -1.89
CA ILE A 100 10.12 -40.93 -2.51
C ILE A 100 9.79 -39.67 -3.31
N GLY A 101 10.09 -38.49 -2.78
CA GLY A 101 9.87 -37.21 -3.46
C GLY A 101 10.62 -37.08 -4.79
N VAL A 102 11.89 -37.51 -4.84
CA VAL A 102 12.69 -37.51 -6.07
C VAL A 102 12.13 -38.48 -7.11
N ILE A 103 11.72 -39.69 -6.69
CA ILE A 103 11.12 -40.68 -7.59
C ILE A 103 9.81 -40.15 -8.19
N LEU A 104 8.90 -39.61 -7.38
CA LEU A 104 7.62 -39.07 -7.85
C LEU A 104 7.78 -37.88 -8.81
N MET A 105 8.72 -36.97 -8.53
CA MET A 105 8.96 -35.79 -9.38
C MET A 105 9.65 -36.13 -10.71
N SER A 106 10.23 -37.32 -10.86
CA SER A 106 10.91 -37.74 -12.10
C SER A 106 9.98 -38.29 -13.20
N GLY A 107 8.70 -38.53 -12.89
CA GLY A 107 7.85 -39.43 -13.69
C GLY A 107 6.82 -38.79 -14.64
N GLN A 108 6.53 -37.50 -14.56
CA GLN A 108 5.41 -36.90 -15.32
C GLN A 108 5.65 -35.46 -15.79
N TYR A 109 5.88 -35.28 -17.09
CA TYR A 109 5.53 -34.06 -17.84
C TYR A 109 5.37 -34.37 -19.35
N GLU A 110 4.14 -34.63 -19.78
CA GLU A 110 3.68 -34.49 -21.17
C GLU A 110 2.38 -33.66 -21.18
N GLU A 111 2.11 -32.95 -22.29
CA GLU A 111 0.98 -32.03 -22.42
C GLU A 111 -0.30 -32.71 -22.97
N LYS A 112 -1.49 -32.27 -22.52
CA LYS A 112 -2.47 -31.51 -23.35
C LYS A 112 -3.87 -31.30 -22.71
N PHE A 113 -4.23 -30.02 -22.57
CA PHE A 113 -5.40 -29.32 -23.16
C PHE A 113 -6.86 -29.87 -23.15
N ILE A 114 -7.81 -28.91 -23.25
CA ILE A 114 -9.27 -29.01 -23.53
C ILE A 114 -10.15 -29.37 -22.29
N VAL A 115 -10.81 -28.42 -21.60
CA VAL A 115 -12.00 -27.57 -21.95
C VAL A 115 -13.34 -28.31 -21.79
N ARG A 116 -14.30 -27.77 -20.99
CA ARG A 116 -15.59 -27.14 -21.45
C ARG A 116 -16.65 -26.83 -20.35
N GLU A 117 -17.07 -25.56 -20.21
CA GLU A 117 -18.44 -25.03 -19.87
C GLU A 117 -19.17 -25.48 -18.54
N ARG A 118 -20.24 -24.85 -18.00
CA ARG A 118 -21.08 -23.65 -18.33
C ARG A 118 -21.95 -23.17 -17.12
N ASN A 119 -22.28 -21.86 -17.06
CA ASN A 119 -23.59 -21.27 -16.64
C ASN A 119 -24.10 -21.53 -15.17
N VAL A 120 -25.17 -20.96 -14.56
CA VAL A 120 -26.13 -19.80 -14.71
C VAL A 120 -26.82 -19.62 -13.32
N ASN A 121 -27.45 -18.52 -12.86
CA ASN A 121 -28.04 -17.33 -13.50
C ASN A 121 -27.91 -16.02 -12.68
N GLN A 122 -28.42 -14.93 -13.25
CA GLN A 122 -28.84 -13.65 -12.66
C GLN A 122 -30.00 -13.75 -11.64
N ARG A 123 -30.21 -12.68 -10.85
CA ARG A 123 -31.50 -11.94 -10.82
C ARG A 123 -31.36 -10.52 -10.23
N THR A 124 -32.26 -9.63 -10.63
CA THR A 124 -32.30 -8.17 -10.36
C THR A 124 -33.67 -7.72 -9.87
N LEU A 125 -33.76 -6.54 -9.22
CA LEU A 125 -34.86 -5.52 -9.15
C LEU A 125 -34.40 -4.51 -8.05
N ASN A 126 -34.45 -3.18 -8.18
CA ASN A 126 -35.56 -2.22 -8.42
C ASN A 126 -36.63 -2.25 -7.29
N SER A 127 -37.15 -1.14 -6.78
CA SER A 127 -36.88 0.31 -6.96
C SER A 127 -37.41 1.08 -5.71
N ASN A 128 -37.14 2.37 -5.47
CA ASN A 128 -37.93 3.51 -5.98
C ASN A 128 -37.30 4.87 -5.57
N LYS A 129 -37.73 5.95 -6.26
CA LYS A 129 -37.44 7.37 -5.95
C LYS A 129 -38.37 7.94 -4.85
N HIS A 130 -37.95 9.04 -4.23
CA HIS A 130 -38.67 10.32 -4.33
C HIS A 130 -37.69 11.49 -4.25
N ASP A 131 -38.02 12.64 -4.85
CA ASP A 131 -37.17 13.83 -5.04
C ASP A 131 -37.69 15.05 -4.21
N ILE A 132 -37.11 16.26 -4.44
CA ILE A 132 -37.66 17.62 -4.11
C ILE A 132 -37.51 18.06 -2.62
N ASP A 133 -37.00 19.25 -2.24
CA ASP A 133 -36.31 20.32 -3.01
C ASP A 133 -35.44 21.31 -2.17
N THR A 134 -34.90 22.34 -2.86
CA THR A 134 -34.39 23.69 -2.46
C THR A 134 -34.81 24.31 -1.09
N GLU A 135 -34.13 25.30 -0.46
CA GLU A 135 -33.07 26.26 -0.89
C GLU A 135 -32.31 26.98 0.28
N LYS A 136 -31.30 27.81 -0.07
CA LYS A 136 -30.82 29.06 0.60
C LYS A 136 -30.31 29.08 2.07
N ASN A 137 -28.98 29.23 2.16
CA ASN A 137 -28.25 30.28 2.88
C ASN A 137 -28.60 30.66 4.34
N SER A 138 -27.67 30.38 5.26
CA SER A 138 -26.95 31.45 6.00
C SER A 138 -25.66 30.92 6.64
N PHE A 139 -24.68 31.81 6.86
CA PHE A 139 -23.45 31.51 7.61
C PHE A 139 -23.53 32.11 9.02
N THR A 140 -23.44 31.28 10.05
CA THR A 140 -23.05 31.72 11.41
C THR A 140 -22.06 30.72 12.01
N ALA A 141 -20.79 31.13 12.08
CA ALA A 141 -19.78 30.37 12.79
C ALA A 141 -19.92 30.62 14.30
N VAL A 142 -20.38 29.63 15.06
CA VAL A 142 -20.47 29.73 16.52
C VAL A 142 -19.72 28.57 17.17
N SER A 143 -18.60 28.90 17.84
CA SER A 143 -17.74 27.94 18.50
C SER A 143 -18.25 27.62 19.90
N PHE A 144 -18.97 26.51 20.06
CA PHE A 144 -19.32 25.96 21.37
C PHE A 144 -18.55 24.65 21.65
N THR A 145 -17.47 24.77 22.41
CA THR A 145 -16.94 23.62 23.17
C THR A 145 -17.85 23.32 24.35
N SER A 146 -18.04 22.04 24.65
CA SER A 146 -18.81 21.50 25.78
C SER A 146 -20.35 21.56 25.65
N LEU A 147 -20.88 20.55 24.94
CA LEU A 147 -21.93 19.69 25.50
C LEU A 147 -21.60 18.23 25.16
N GLU A 148 -21.90 17.30 26.06
CA GLU A 148 -21.42 15.92 25.96
C GLU A 148 -22.10 15.13 24.84
N ASN A 149 -21.32 14.38 24.05
CA ASN A 149 -21.87 13.34 23.18
C ASN A 149 -20.93 12.14 23.03
N LYS A 150 -21.35 10.99 23.57
CA LYS A 150 -20.59 9.72 23.63
C LYS A 150 -20.53 8.98 22.29
N TYR A 151 -19.85 9.53 21.28
CA TYR A 151 -19.58 8.81 20.03
C TYR A 151 -18.13 8.87 19.53
N LYS A 152 -17.17 8.55 20.41
CA LYS A 152 -15.90 7.96 19.94
C LYS A 152 -16.11 6.49 19.57
N LYS A 153 -16.41 6.26 18.29
CA LYS A 153 -16.13 5.00 17.60
C LYS A 153 -15.44 5.31 16.28
N ASP A 154 -14.13 5.48 16.37
CA ASP A 154 -13.24 5.23 15.24
C ASP A 154 -13.54 3.81 14.76
N VAL A 155 -14.07 3.65 13.55
CA VAL A 155 -14.51 2.34 13.03
C VAL A 155 -13.29 1.59 12.48
N TYR A 156 -12.41 1.17 13.40
CA TYR A 156 -11.36 0.21 13.09
C TYR A 156 -11.99 -1.08 12.52
N PRO A 157 -11.39 -1.70 11.51
CA PRO A 157 -11.89 -2.97 10.99
C PRO A 157 -11.82 -4.03 12.10
N LYS A 158 -12.93 -4.76 12.28
CA LYS A 158 -13.02 -5.89 13.22
C LYS A 158 -12.07 -6.99 12.74
N GLY A 159 -10.87 -7.06 13.31
CA GLY A 159 -9.82 -8.00 12.89
C GLY A 159 -8.40 -7.67 13.38
N LEU A 160 -8.12 -6.44 13.85
CA LEU A 160 -6.80 -6.10 14.39
C LEU A 160 -6.41 -7.01 15.57
N THR A 161 -5.22 -7.62 15.47
CA THR A 161 -4.54 -8.33 16.56
C THR A 161 -4.16 -7.37 17.68
N GLU A 162 -3.96 -7.85 18.91
CA GLU A 162 -3.59 -6.97 20.04
C GLU A 162 -2.30 -6.19 19.76
N VAL A 163 -1.31 -6.82 19.12
CA VAL A 163 -0.07 -6.18 18.65
C VAL A 163 -0.36 -4.95 17.77
N MET A 164 -1.31 -5.05 16.85
CA MET A 164 -1.72 -3.92 16.00
C MET A 164 -2.53 -2.85 16.74
N LYS A 165 -3.13 -3.17 17.90
CA LYS A 165 -3.82 -2.18 18.74
C LYS A 165 -2.85 -1.39 19.61
N ASP A 166 -1.81 -2.03 20.13
CA ASP A 166 -0.76 -1.35 20.90
C ASP A 166 0.04 -0.39 20.02
N ILE A 167 0.37 -0.81 18.79
CA ILE A 167 0.99 0.01 17.74
C ILE A 167 0.19 1.31 17.39
N LEU A 168 -1.09 1.42 17.79
CA LEU A 168 -1.96 2.57 17.49
C LEU A 168 -2.26 3.47 18.71
N LYS A 169 -1.64 3.24 19.88
CA LYS A 169 -1.95 3.99 21.12
C LYS A 169 -1.18 5.31 21.29
N ASP A 170 0.01 5.43 20.70
CA ASP A 170 0.95 6.51 21.02
C ASP A 170 0.64 7.87 20.33
N THR A 171 -0.29 7.91 19.37
CA THR A 171 -0.69 9.16 18.71
C THR A 171 -1.72 9.96 19.52
N LYS A 172 -1.25 10.71 20.52
CA LYS A 172 -1.91 11.93 21.03
C LYS A 172 -1.09 13.17 20.66
N ILE A 173 -1.79 14.27 20.36
CA ILE A 173 -1.20 15.52 19.87
C ILE A 173 -1.52 16.63 20.88
N GLU A 174 -0.49 17.16 21.52
CA GLU A 174 -0.56 18.42 22.26
C GLU A 174 -0.16 19.58 21.34
N ARG A 175 -0.67 20.79 21.59
CA ARG A 175 -0.50 21.96 20.72
C ARG A 175 0.18 23.09 21.48
N HIS A 176 1.41 23.43 21.10
CA HIS A 176 2.12 24.61 21.61
C HIS A 176 2.75 25.43 20.48
N THR A 177 2.98 26.71 20.74
CA THR A 177 3.32 27.72 19.73
C THR A 177 4.83 27.86 19.51
N PRO A 178 5.29 28.15 18.27
CA PRO A 178 6.71 28.25 17.96
C PRO A 178 7.29 29.64 18.26
N VAL A 179 8.42 29.67 18.98
CA VAL A 179 9.34 30.83 19.03
C VAL A 179 10.59 30.47 18.24
N ILE A 180 10.82 31.13 17.11
CA ILE A 180 11.92 30.82 16.18
C ILE A 180 13.23 31.49 16.66
N ASN A 181 14.36 30.77 16.65
CA ASN A 181 15.67 31.39 16.44
C ASN A 181 16.82 30.40 16.18
N LYS A 182 17.85 30.91 15.49
CA LYS A 182 19.12 30.27 15.06
C LYS A 182 19.02 29.11 14.07
N THR A 183 19.30 29.41 12.80
CA THR A 183 19.66 28.46 11.75
C THR A 183 21.10 27.96 11.91
N PHE A 184 21.32 26.65 11.98
CA PHE A 184 22.65 26.07 11.80
C PHE A 184 23.01 26.10 10.30
N ILE A 185 24.28 26.29 9.96
CA ILE A 185 24.75 26.24 8.56
C ILE A 185 25.51 24.91 8.39
N PRO A 186 24.95 23.92 7.68
CA PRO A 186 25.56 22.61 7.53
C PRO A 186 26.76 22.64 6.57
N ASN A 187 27.69 21.70 6.78
CA ASN A 187 28.90 21.52 6.00
C ASN A 187 28.96 20.12 5.36
N ASP A 188 30.00 19.83 4.57
CA ASP A 188 30.16 18.55 3.84
C ASP A 188 30.31 17.32 4.74
N ALA A 189 30.56 17.49 6.04
CA ALA A 189 30.59 16.42 7.04
C ALA A 189 29.33 16.37 7.93
N THR A 190 28.34 17.24 7.69
CA THR A 190 27.04 17.19 8.38
C THR A 190 26.18 16.04 7.82
N VAL A 191 25.86 15.09 8.69
CA VAL A 191 24.96 13.95 8.45
C VAL A 191 23.49 14.36 8.56
N LEU A 192 23.17 15.20 9.55
CA LEU A 192 21.82 15.61 9.92
C LEU A 192 21.85 17.01 10.54
N TYR A 193 20.84 17.84 10.30
CA TYR A 193 20.73 19.20 10.87
C TYR A 193 19.27 19.63 11.12
N ASP A 194 19.11 20.73 11.85
CA ASP A 194 17.85 21.24 12.43
C ASP A 194 16.95 20.12 13.02
N SER A 195 17.60 19.10 13.62
CA SER A 195 17.01 17.88 14.18
C SER A 195 16.21 16.97 13.23
N VAL A 196 15.85 17.40 12.01
CA VAL A 196 14.94 16.67 11.11
C VAL A 196 15.39 16.55 9.65
N TYR A 197 16.46 17.23 9.21
CA TYR A 197 16.89 17.21 7.81
C TYR A 197 18.18 16.40 7.60
N TRP A 198 18.22 15.57 6.54
CA TRP A 198 19.46 14.97 6.06
C TRP A 198 20.44 16.04 5.59
N GLY A 199 21.69 15.97 6.04
CA GLY A 199 22.73 16.95 5.73
C GLY A 199 23.44 16.73 4.39
N PRO A 200 24.28 17.68 3.95
CA PRO A 200 24.98 17.66 2.66
C PRO A 200 25.78 16.38 2.42
N GLN A 201 26.36 15.75 3.44
CA GLN A 201 27.09 14.49 3.28
C GLN A 201 26.23 13.36 2.68
N ILE A 202 24.93 13.37 2.98
CA ILE A 202 23.96 12.39 2.46
C ILE A 202 23.29 12.93 1.19
N GLU A 203 22.80 14.18 1.19
CA GLU A 203 22.12 14.76 0.02
C GLU A 203 23.04 14.88 -1.22
N ASN A 204 24.32 15.24 -1.05
CA ASN A 204 25.30 15.30 -2.15
C ASN A 204 25.74 13.91 -2.64
N SER A 205 25.54 12.87 -1.82
CA SER A 205 25.83 11.48 -2.15
C SER A 205 24.64 10.74 -2.78
N MET A 206 23.49 11.41 -2.96
CA MET A 206 22.27 10.79 -3.50
C MET A 206 22.47 10.25 -4.92
N PRO A 207 22.01 9.02 -5.22
CA PRO A 207 22.20 8.43 -6.53
C PRO A 207 21.46 9.20 -7.62
N GLN A 208 22.11 9.37 -8.77
CA GLN A 208 21.53 10.05 -9.92
C GLN A 208 20.31 9.25 -10.45
N GLY A 209 19.17 9.93 -10.47
CA GLY A 209 17.94 9.44 -11.10
C GLY A 209 17.41 10.45 -12.12
N TYR A 210 16.10 10.40 -12.37
CA TYR A 210 15.46 11.12 -13.47
C TYR A 210 15.29 12.61 -13.17
N GLY A 211 16.02 13.45 -13.91
CA GLY A 211 15.99 14.90 -13.81
C GLY A 211 14.71 15.52 -14.41
N GLU A 212 14.65 16.85 -14.43
CA GLU A 212 13.50 17.58 -14.97
C GLU A 212 13.39 17.44 -16.50
N SER A 213 14.50 17.64 -17.20
CA SER A 213 14.61 17.40 -18.64
C SER A 213 14.38 15.94 -19.05
N SER A 214 14.61 14.97 -18.15
CA SER A 214 14.43 13.54 -18.47
C SER A 214 12.98 13.21 -18.85
N ALA A 215 11.99 13.93 -18.32
CA ALA A 215 10.59 13.76 -18.70
C ALA A 215 10.33 14.29 -20.12
N GLU A 216 10.85 15.47 -20.45
CA GLU A 216 10.59 16.15 -21.73
C GLU A 216 11.36 15.51 -22.89
N MET A 217 12.59 15.03 -22.63
CA MET A 217 13.35 14.23 -23.60
C MET A 217 12.66 12.90 -23.92
N TRP A 218 12.07 12.23 -22.92
CA TRP A 218 11.32 10.99 -23.13
C TRP A 218 10.03 11.23 -23.92
N GLU A 219 9.31 12.30 -23.61
CA GLU A 219 8.07 12.71 -24.30
C GLU A 219 8.33 12.96 -25.79
N LYS A 220 9.31 13.81 -26.10
CA LYS A 220 9.74 14.04 -27.48
C LYS A 220 10.20 12.75 -28.18
N TYR A 221 10.98 11.92 -27.48
CA TYR A 221 11.47 10.65 -28.03
C TYR A 221 10.32 9.72 -28.42
N VAL A 222 9.31 9.54 -27.54
CA VAL A 222 8.15 8.68 -27.81
C VAL A 222 7.23 9.27 -28.90
N ASP A 223 7.19 10.60 -29.06
CA ASP A 223 6.49 11.25 -30.18
C ASP A 223 7.17 10.99 -31.54
N GLU A 224 8.50 10.94 -31.58
CA GLU A 224 9.27 10.76 -32.83
C GLU A 224 9.54 9.29 -33.20
N SER A 225 9.23 8.35 -32.31
CA SER A 225 9.61 6.92 -32.41
C SER A 225 8.65 6.02 -33.21
N GLU A 226 9.09 4.79 -33.46
CA GLU A 226 8.27 3.66 -33.91
C GLU A 226 8.57 2.44 -33.04
N VAL A 227 7.54 1.74 -32.55
CA VAL A 227 7.71 0.40 -31.99
C VAL A 227 7.92 -0.59 -33.14
N ILE A 228 8.85 -1.52 -32.99
CA ILE A 228 9.14 -2.58 -33.98
C ILE A 228 8.84 -4.00 -33.46
N LYS A 229 8.67 -4.17 -32.14
CA LYS A 229 8.44 -5.46 -31.48
C LYS A 229 7.71 -5.25 -30.16
N MET A 230 6.71 -6.06 -29.84
CA MET A 230 5.99 -5.99 -28.56
C MET A 230 5.83 -7.36 -27.89
N GLU A 231 6.35 -7.49 -26.65
CA GLU A 231 6.52 -8.77 -25.95
C GLU A 231 5.84 -8.77 -24.57
N LEU A 232 5.58 -9.97 -24.02
CA LEU A 232 5.15 -10.12 -22.63
C LEU A 232 6.24 -9.60 -21.68
N GLY A 233 5.86 -8.74 -20.72
CA GLY A 233 6.82 -8.18 -19.77
C GLY A 233 6.21 -7.16 -18.83
N CYS A 234 7.06 -6.54 -18.01
CA CYS A 234 6.69 -5.45 -17.11
C CYS A 234 5.58 -5.81 -16.11
N GLY A 235 5.59 -7.03 -15.56
CA GLY A 235 4.72 -7.46 -14.46
C GLY A 235 3.45 -8.18 -14.91
N ARG A 236 2.37 -7.45 -15.21
CA ARG A 236 1.04 -8.05 -15.45
C ARG A 236 0.87 -8.60 -16.87
N MET A 237 0.05 -9.63 -17.03
CA MET A 237 -0.27 -10.29 -18.31
C MET A 237 -0.73 -9.36 -19.45
N GLN A 238 -1.35 -8.21 -19.15
CA GLN A 238 -1.74 -7.19 -20.13
C GLN A 238 -0.68 -6.11 -20.39
N ASN A 239 0.35 -5.98 -19.55
CA ASN A 239 1.49 -5.10 -19.82
C ASN A 239 2.35 -5.68 -20.95
N ARG A 240 3.09 -4.81 -21.63
CA ARG A 240 4.03 -5.22 -22.67
C ARG A 240 5.36 -4.52 -22.54
N LEU A 241 6.43 -5.25 -22.84
CA LEU A 241 7.73 -4.66 -23.15
C LEU A 241 7.72 -4.33 -24.65
N VAL A 242 7.84 -3.05 -25.00
CA VAL A 242 8.04 -2.63 -26.39
C VAL A 242 9.52 -2.37 -26.63
N THR A 243 9.99 -2.71 -27.83
CA THR A 243 11.31 -2.31 -28.34
C THR A 243 11.11 -1.37 -29.53
N PHE A 244 11.77 -0.22 -29.48
CA PHE A 244 11.76 0.79 -30.54
C PHE A 244 12.80 0.47 -31.62
N LYS A 245 12.72 1.18 -32.75
CA LYS A 245 13.59 0.96 -33.93
C LYS A 245 15.10 1.04 -33.65
N ASP A 246 15.53 1.78 -32.63
CA ASP A 246 16.92 1.96 -32.20
C ASP A 246 17.39 0.91 -31.17
N GLY A 247 16.50 0.01 -30.72
CA GLY A 247 16.77 -0.97 -29.68
C GLY A 247 16.48 -0.49 -28.25
N LEU A 248 16.08 0.77 -28.04
CA LEU A 248 15.59 1.21 -26.73
C LEU A 248 14.27 0.51 -26.38
N GLN A 249 13.98 0.42 -25.08
CA GLN A 249 12.83 -0.32 -24.57
C GLN A 249 11.93 0.53 -23.66
N ALA A 250 10.65 0.18 -23.60
CA ALA A 250 9.69 0.75 -22.67
C ALA A 250 8.71 -0.27 -22.12
N CYS A 251 8.23 -0.02 -20.91
CA CYS A 251 7.10 -0.71 -20.32
C CYS A 251 5.80 0.01 -20.68
N VAL A 252 4.92 -0.65 -21.41
CA VAL A 252 3.58 -0.15 -21.72
C VAL A 252 2.56 -0.76 -20.76
N ARG A 253 1.88 0.10 -20.01
CA ARG A 253 0.81 -0.24 -19.07
C ARG A 253 -0.55 -0.05 -19.74
N TYR A 254 -1.23 -1.16 -20.03
CA TYR A 254 -2.62 -1.20 -20.51
C TYR A 254 -3.58 -1.58 -19.39
N ARG A 255 -4.70 -0.84 -19.26
CA ARG A 255 -5.75 -1.12 -18.27
C ARG A 255 -7.13 -0.87 -18.85
N GLN A 256 -8.10 -1.67 -18.39
CA GLN A 256 -9.52 -1.46 -18.69
C GLN A 256 -10.12 -0.28 -17.91
N ASN A 257 -9.61 -0.03 -16.70
CA ASN A 257 -10.05 1.02 -15.78
C ASN A 257 -9.21 2.30 -15.93
N THR A 258 -9.87 3.44 -16.15
CA THR A 258 -9.23 4.76 -16.26
C THR A 258 -8.60 5.22 -14.96
N ASP A 259 -9.16 4.88 -13.78
CA ASP A 259 -8.59 5.24 -12.47
C ASP A 259 -7.12 4.81 -12.34
N GLN A 260 -6.75 3.68 -12.94
CA GLN A 260 -5.39 3.11 -12.88
C GLN A 260 -4.42 3.81 -13.85
N ILE A 261 -4.86 4.15 -15.07
CA ILE A 261 -4.07 4.94 -16.03
C ILE A 261 -3.85 6.36 -15.48
N GLN A 262 -4.91 6.98 -14.93
CA GLN A 262 -4.83 8.27 -14.24
C GLN A 262 -3.96 8.17 -12.98
N GLY A 263 -4.10 7.09 -12.20
CA GLY A 263 -3.29 6.81 -11.02
C GLY A 263 -1.79 6.82 -11.32
N GLU A 264 -1.36 6.13 -12.38
CA GLU A 264 0.04 6.08 -12.81
C GLU A 264 0.54 7.47 -13.26
N ILE A 265 -0.12 8.12 -14.23
CA ILE A 265 0.38 9.38 -14.80
C ILE A 265 0.32 10.56 -13.81
N PHE A 266 -0.74 10.68 -13.01
CA PHE A 266 -0.80 11.74 -12.01
C PHE A 266 0.12 11.47 -10.82
N SER A 267 0.42 10.21 -10.49
CA SER A 267 1.48 9.89 -9.51
C SER A 267 2.86 10.25 -10.05
N PHE A 268 3.14 10.04 -11.35
CA PHE A 268 4.34 10.56 -12.01
C PHE A 268 4.44 12.09 -11.90
N TYR A 269 3.36 12.82 -12.23
CA TYR A 269 3.35 14.28 -12.11
C TYR A 269 3.51 14.79 -10.67
N VAL A 270 2.89 14.12 -9.68
CA VAL A 270 3.13 14.43 -8.25
C VAL A 270 4.59 14.20 -7.87
N GLY A 271 5.21 13.12 -8.36
CA GLY A 271 6.65 12.87 -8.18
C GLY A 271 7.51 13.99 -8.77
N ARG A 272 7.16 14.49 -9.97
CA ARG A 272 7.83 15.66 -10.57
C ARG A 272 7.67 16.93 -9.73
N LEU A 273 6.47 17.23 -9.23
CA LEU A 273 6.21 18.41 -8.39
C LEU A 273 6.90 18.37 -7.02
N LEU A 274 7.09 17.17 -6.46
CA LEU A 274 7.90 16.93 -5.26
C LEU A 274 9.41 16.89 -5.55
N ASN A 275 9.80 17.01 -6.82
CA ASN A 275 11.18 16.99 -7.31
C ASN A 275 11.93 15.69 -7.00
N LEU A 276 11.20 14.56 -7.02
CA LEU A 276 11.70 13.20 -6.82
C LEU A 276 12.33 12.66 -8.10
N THR A 277 13.49 12.01 -7.98
CA THR A 277 14.26 11.42 -9.08
C THR A 277 14.02 9.91 -9.25
N ASN A 278 13.18 9.32 -8.41
CA ASN A 278 12.93 7.88 -8.28
C ASN A 278 11.87 7.33 -9.26
N LEU A 279 11.19 8.19 -10.02
CA LEU A 279 10.14 7.80 -10.96
C LEU A 279 10.65 7.87 -12.40
N ALA A 280 10.55 6.76 -13.14
CA ALA A 280 10.95 6.69 -14.53
C ALA A 280 10.03 7.55 -15.44
N PRO A 281 10.58 8.26 -16.45
CA PRO A 281 9.82 9.06 -17.40
C PRO A 281 8.65 8.28 -18.00
N SER A 282 7.47 8.88 -17.96
CA SER A 282 6.20 8.23 -18.30
C SER A 282 5.29 9.19 -19.06
N VAL A 283 4.75 8.75 -20.19
CA VAL A 283 3.83 9.53 -21.04
C VAL A 283 2.58 8.72 -21.39
N VAL A 284 1.48 9.41 -21.72
CA VAL A 284 0.25 8.77 -22.18
C VAL A 284 0.22 8.74 -23.71
N LYS A 285 -0.15 7.59 -24.27
CA LYS A 285 -0.43 7.43 -25.71
C LYS A 285 -1.76 6.71 -25.92
N ILE A 286 -2.34 6.86 -27.09
CA ILE A 286 -3.54 6.12 -27.52
C ILE A 286 -3.09 4.94 -28.37
N VAL A 287 -3.69 3.77 -28.18
CA VAL A 287 -3.54 2.62 -29.09
C VAL A 287 -4.37 2.88 -30.35
N ASP A 288 -3.76 3.50 -31.36
CA ASP A 288 -4.30 3.61 -32.72
C ASP A 288 -3.34 2.94 -33.71
N LEU A 289 -3.84 1.97 -34.49
CA LEU A 289 -3.07 1.23 -35.48
C LEU A 289 -2.68 2.09 -36.70
N LYS A 290 -3.28 3.28 -36.85
CA LYS A 290 -2.88 4.29 -37.84
C LYS A 290 -1.70 5.16 -37.38
N ASP A 291 -1.42 5.19 -36.08
CA ASP A 291 -0.29 5.94 -35.54
C ASP A 291 1.03 5.29 -35.98
N LYS A 292 1.98 6.13 -36.40
CA LYS A 292 3.37 5.77 -36.67
C LYS A 292 3.98 4.94 -35.52
N LEU A 293 3.58 5.21 -34.28
CA LEU A 293 4.06 4.51 -33.09
C LEU A 293 3.70 3.01 -33.08
N TRP A 294 2.52 2.63 -33.57
CA TRP A 294 1.94 1.28 -33.38
C TRP A 294 1.77 0.47 -34.67
N LYS A 295 1.73 1.11 -35.85
CA LYS A 295 1.48 0.48 -37.16
C LYS A 295 2.21 -0.85 -37.40
N ASN A 296 3.46 -0.99 -36.94
CA ASN A 296 4.33 -2.14 -37.22
C ASN A 296 4.00 -3.34 -36.31
N VAL A 297 3.30 -3.14 -35.19
CA VAL A 297 3.00 -4.16 -34.16
C VAL A 297 1.50 -4.44 -34.01
N ALA A 298 0.71 -4.16 -35.06
CA ALA A 298 -0.74 -4.40 -35.06
C ALA A 298 -1.13 -5.85 -34.70
N ASN A 299 -0.35 -6.84 -35.17
CA ASN A 299 -0.56 -8.25 -34.86
C ASN A 299 -0.29 -8.56 -33.38
N ASP A 300 0.74 -7.95 -32.79
CA ASP A 300 1.06 -8.10 -31.36
C ASP A 300 -0.02 -7.45 -30.48
N ILE A 301 -0.57 -6.31 -30.91
CA ILE A 301 -1.67 -5.59 -30.24
C ILE A 301 -2.96 -6.42 -30.26
N ALA A 302 -3.29 -7.03 -31.39
CA ALA A 302 -4.41 -7.97 -31.50
C ALA A 302 -4.19 -9.21 -30.61
N SER A 303 -2.99 -9.78 -30.62
CA SER A 303 -2.59 -10.90 -29.76
C SER A 303 -2.61 -10.53 -28.26
N ALA A 304 -2.40 -9.26 -27.93
CA ALA A 304 -2.50 -8.72 -26.58
C ALA A 304 -3.94 -8.43 -26.13
N GLN A 305 -4.93 -8.59 -27.01
CA GLN A 305 -6.34 -8.26 -26.77
C GLN A 305 -6.55 -6.80 -26.32
N TRP A 306 -5.66 -5.91 -26.75
CA TRP A 306 -5.78 -4.47 -26.51
C TRP A 306 -6.83 -3.87 -27.44
N SER A 307 -7.76 -3.10 -26.89
CA SER A 307 -8.75 -2.38 -27.69
C SER A 307 -8.14 -1.12 -28.29
N SER A 308 -8.43 -0.86 -29.57
CA SER A 308 -8.13 0.42 -30.21
C SER A 308 -8.80 1.59 -29.48
N ASN A 309 -8.26 2.80 -29.66
CA ASN A 309 -8.71 4.03 -29.00
C ASN A 309 -8.70 3.96 -27.46
N ARG A 310 -7.73 3.24 -26.88
CA ARG A 310 -7.48 3.20 -25.43
C ARG A 310 -6.20 3.93 -25.05
N ALA A 311 -6.25 4.67 -23.96
CA ALA A 311 -5.07 5.27 -23.34
C ALA A 311 -4.20 4.21 -22.65
N VAL A 312 -2.89 4.28 -22.88
CA VAL A 312 -1.83 3.48 -22.23
C VAL A 312 -0.75 4.39 -21.70
N VAL A 313 -0.05 4.00 -20.64
CA VAL A 313 1.15 4.71 -20.16
C VAL A 313 2.40 4.02 -20.70
N ILE A 314 3.28 4.77 -21.35
CA ILE A 314 4.58 4.32 -21.85
C ILE A 314 5.67 4.87 -20.93
N THR A 315 6.20 4.00 -20.08
CA THR A 315 7.27 4.30 -19.12
C THR A 315 8.61 3.79 -19.64
N GLN A 316 9.67 4.57 -19.54
CA GLN A 316 11.02 4.15 -19.92
C GLN A 316 11.41 2.83 -19.22
N TYR A 317 11.93 1.86 -19.97
CA TYR A 317 12.39 0.60 -19.37
C TYR A 317 13.64 0.85 -18.51
N VAL A 318 13.69 0.20 -17.35
CA VAL A 318 14.80 0.33 -16.39
C VAL A 318 15.47 -1.03 -16.26
N PRO A 319 16.67 -1.23 -16.84
CA PRO A 319 17.41 -2.48 -16.72
C PRO A 319 18.05 -2.61 -15.33
N SER A 320 18.53 -3.82 -15.04
CA SER A 320 19.37 -4.12 -13.87
C SER A 320 18.74 -3.72 -12.52
N LEU A 321 17.51 -4.17 -12.31
CA LEU A 321 16.73 -3.98 -11.09
C LEU A 321 16.74 -5.23 -10.20
N GLU A 322 16.99 -5.06 -8.90
CA GLU A 322 16.74 -6.05 -7.85
C GLU A 322 15.57 -5.63 -6.96
N SER A 323 14.94 -6.57 -6.25
CA SER A 323 13.81 -6.27 -5.35
C SER A 323 14.26 -5.54 -4.09
N ALA A 324 13.53 -4.51 -3.66
CA ALA A 324 13.88 -3.74 -2.46
C ALA A 324 13.25 -4.32 -1.18
N SER A 325 14.07 -4.83 -0.26
CA SER A 325 13.67 -5.25 1.08
C SER A 325 13.26 -4.07 1.96
N ILE A 326 12.35 -4.29 2.91
CA ILE A 326 11.95 -3.26 3.88
C ILE A 326 13.03 -3.13 4.97
N PRO A 327 13.63 -1.94 5.17
CA PRO A 327 14.62 -1.71 6.22
C PRO A 327 14.05 -1.95 7.63
N ASP A 328 14.86 -2.50 8.54
CA ASP A 328 14.43 -2.88 9.90
C ASP A 328 13.77 -1.73 10.66
N ILE A 329 14.22 -0.49 10.40
CA ILE A 329 13.73 0.75 11.02
C ILE A 329 12.28 1.13 10.59
N PHE A 330 11.72 0.38 9.63
CA PHE A 330 10.33 0.50 9.17
C PHE A 330 9.52 -0.80 9.39
N ARG A 331 10.14 -1.86 9.94
CA ARG A 331 9.44 -3.09 10.35
C ARG A 331 8.69 -2.87 11.68
N PRO A 332 7.62 -3.64 11.99
CA PRO A 332 6.65 -3.25 13.01
C PRO A 332 7.18 -3.09 14.44
N THR A 333 8.30 -3.74 14.77
CA THR A 333 8.95 -3.74 16.09
C THR A 333 9.82 -2.52 16.38
N THR A 334 10.26 -1.82 15.33
CA THR A 334 11.38 -0.85 15.36
C THR A 334 11.06 0.36 14.48
N ARG A 335 9.77 0.65 14.32
CA ARG A 335 9.22 1.58 13.34
C ARG A 335 9.33 3.04 13.79
N HIS A 336 10.53 3.60 13.75
CA HIS A 336 10.76 5.02 14.05
C HIS A 336 12.04 5.49 13.36
N LEU A 337 11.98 6.59 12.60
CA LEU A 337 13.18 7.23 12.05
C LEU A 337 13.27 8.67 12.57
N ASN A 338 14.06 8.88 13.62
CA ASN A 338 14.33 10.19 14.23
C ASN A 338 15.84 10.43 14.46
N LYS A 339 16.21 11.64 14.93
CA LYS A 339 17.61 12.04 15.13
C LYS A 339 18.42 11.07 16.01
N ASN A 340 17.79 10.43 16.99
CA ASN A 340 18.47 9.51 17.91
C ASN A 340 18.82 8.19 17.21
N ASP A 341 18.04 7.76 16.22
CA ASP A 341 18.32 6.56 15.43
C ASP A 341 19.49 6.80 14.49
N VAL A 342 19.51 7.96 13.82
CA VAL A 342 20.63 8.39 12.97
C VAL A 342 21.92 8.51 13.80
N LEU A 343 21.86 9.12 15.00
CA LEU A 343 23.00 9.17 15.90
C LEU A 343 23.43 7.78 16.39
N THR A 344 22.49 6.90 16.72
CA THR A 344 22.78 5.53 17.17
C THR A 344 23.44 4.69 16.08
N MET A 345 22.93 4.78 14.84
CA MET A 345 23.54 4.12 13.68
C MET A 345 24.93 4.69 13.35
N SER A 346 25.12 6.00 13.49
CA SER A 346 26.42 6.67 13.31
C SER A 346 27.44 6.19 14.35
N LEU A 347 27.09 6.24 15.64
CA LEU A 347 27.99 5.88 16.73
C LEU A 347 28.37 4.40 16.73
N ARG A 348 27.43 3.48 16.43
CA ARG A 348 27.69 2.03 16.44
C ARG A 348 28.79 1.62 15.46
N GLU A 349 28.87 2.23 14.29
CA GLU A 349 29.92 1.92 13.31
C GLU A 349 31.28 2.53 13.73
N ASN A 350 31.29 3.78 14.22
CA ASN A 350 32.51 4.40 14.76
C ASN A 350 33.08 3.62 15.96
N ASP A 351 32.24 3.14 16.87
CA ASP A 351 32.66 2.32 18.00
C ASP A 351 33.27 0.98 17.54
N THR A 352 32.96 0.45 16.34
CA THR A 352 33.70 -0.74 15.80
C THR A 352 35.10 -0.43 15.27
N GLU A 353 35.34 0.79 14.77
CA GLU A 353 36.70 1.22 14.40
C GLU A 353 37.51 1.63 15.64
N ILE A 354 36.85 2.27 16.62
CA ILE A 354 37.46 2.63 17.90
C ILE A 354 37.79 1.38 18.71
N ASN A 355 36.92 0.37 18.82
CA ASN A 355 37.23 -0.86 19.55
C ASN A 355 38.39 -1.68 18.93
N LYS A 356 38.70 -1.49 17.64
CA LYS A 356 39.94 -2.02 17.01
C LYS A 356 41.21 -1.26 17.42
N ARG A 357 41.10 -0.04 17.94
CA ARG A 357 42.21 0.81 18.42
C ARG A 357 42.27 0.94 19.95
N LEU A 358 41.18 0.64 20.65
CA LEU A 358 40.93 0.98 22.06
C LEU A 358 40.52 -0.27 22.85
N LEU A 359 41.14 -1.41 22.53
CA LEU A 359 41.07 -2.65 23.33
C LEU A 359 41.89 -2.55 24.64
N LEU A 360 42.45 -1.37 24.93
CA LEU A 360 43.18 -1.04 26.15
C LEU A 360 42.78 0.36 26.64
N ASP A 361 42.71 0.45 27.97
CA ASP A 361 42.74 1.65 28.81
C ASP A 361 41.48 2.54 28.93
N LYS A 362 40.59 2.08 29.84
CA LYS A 362 39.59 2.85 30.63
C LYS A 362 38.35 3.35 29.86
N LEU A 363 37.21 3.39 30.58
CA LEU A 363 36.35 4.60 30.76
C LEU A 363 35.01 4.28 31.48
N ARG A 364 35.02 4.14 32.81
CA ARG A 364 33.78 4.04 33.61
C ARG A 364 33.18 5.40 34.02
N ASN A 365 33.95 6.50 33.89
CA ASN A 365 33.56 7.83 34.40
C ASN A 365 33.17 8.87 33.32
N LYS A 366 33.43 8.66 32.02
CA LYS A 366 32.94 9.60 30.97
C LYS A 366 31.47 9.36 30.59
N GLU A 367 30.93 8.16 30.83
CA GLU A 367 29.59 7.81 30.34
C GLU A 367 28.47 8.72 30.84
N ILE A 368 28.55 9.17 32.11
CA ILE A 368 27.45 9.89 32.76
C ILE A 368 27.27 11.28 32.14
N LYS A 369 28.36 12.05 31.95
CA LYS A 369 28.30 13.32 31.18
C LYS A 369 27.93 13.07 29.72
N ARG A 370 28.57 12.09 29.06
CA ARG A 370 28.31 11.74 27.64
C ARG A 370 26.83 11.45 27.39
N LYS A 371 26.11 10.82 28.34
CA LYS A 371 24.66 10.52 28.26
C LYS A 371 23.75 11.75 28.42
N GLN A 372 24.25 12.87 28.94
CA GLN A 372 23.48 14.11 29.12
C GLN A 372 23.60 15.00 27.87
N ASP A 373 24.81 15.21 27.36
CA ASP A 373 25.05 16.00 26.14
C ASP A 373 24.42 15.34 24.90
N ILE A 374 24.43 14.00 24.82
CA ILE A 374 23.82 13.21 23.72
C ILE A 374 22.31 13.43 23.54
N LYS A 375 21.60 14.04 24.51
CA LYS A 375 20.16 14.30 24.35
C LYS A 375 19.83 15.63 23.67
N ASN A 376 20.75 16.60 23.67
CA ASN A 376 20.44 18.00 23.29
C ASN A 376 21.29 18.49 22.10
N PHE A 377 21.32 17.71 21.03
CA PHE A 377 21.96 18.06 19.76
C PHE A 377 20.92 18.44 18.71
N THR A 378 21.23 19.44 17.88
CA THR A 378 20.41 19.85 16.71
C THR A 378 21.00 19.38 15.38
N HIS A 379 22.25 18.93 15.39
CA HIS A 379 23.00 18.51 14.20
C HIS A 379 23.96 17.37 14.55
N ILE A 380 24.36 16.61 13.53
CA ILE A 380 25.35 15.53 13.63
C ILE A 380 26.42 15.81 12.58
N ASP A 381 27.57 16.32 13.02
CA ASP A 381 28.77 16.47 12.17
C ASP A 381 29.70 15.29 12.42
N MET A 382 29.86 14.41 11.42
CA MET A 382 30.66 13.19 11.58
C MET A 382 31.12 12.63 10.23
N LYS A 383 32.40 12.27 10.10
CA LYS A 383 32.88 11.57 8.90
C LYS A 383 32.44 10.11 8.93
N LEU A 384 31.46 9.77 8.09
CA LEU A 384 30.94 8.41 7.95
C LEU A 384 31.84 7.52 7.07
N ASN A 385 31.76 6.21 7.28
CA ASN A 385 32.27 5.21 6.32
C ASN A 385 31.26 4.99 5.18
N LYS A 386 31.71 4.40 4.05
CA LYS A 386 30.84 4.19 2.87
C LYS A 386 29.57 3.38 3.21
N LYS A 387 29.68 2.28 3.95
CA LYS A 387 28.55 1.40 4.30
C LYS A 387 27.46 2.15 5.10
N THR A 388 27.84 3.06 6.00
CA THR A 388 26.87 3.89 6.73
C THR A 388 26.25 4.97 5.84
N ILE A 389 27.01 5.54 4.90
CA ILE A 389 26.46 6.44 3.87
C ILE A 389 25.46 5.68 3.00
N ASP A 390 25.82 4.53 2.42
CA ASP A 390 24.94 3.69 1.60
C ASP A 390 23.63 3.36 2.35
N ARG A 391 23.70 3.06 3.66
CA ARG A 391 22.51 2.84 4.51
C ARG A 391 21.67 4.11 4.69
N PHE A 392 22.27 5.28 4.91
CA PHE A 392 21.53 6.54 5.06
C PHE A 392 20.96 7.03 3.73
N LEU A 393 21.61 6.75 2.60
CA LEU A 393 21.07 6.95 1.26
C LEU A 393 19.84 6.09 0.99
N GLU A 394 19.81 4.84 1.45
CA GLU A 394 18.61 4.02 1.43
C GLU A 394 17.50 4.65 2.30
N LEU A 395 17.78 4.99 3.57
CA LEU A 395 16.79 5.58 4.47
C LEU A 395 16.25 6.94 3.99
N ALA A 396 17.08 7.75 3.33
CA ALA A 396 16.67 9.02 2.73
C ALA A 396 15.68 8.80 1.57
N GLN A 397 15.94 7.81 0.70
CA GLN A 397 15.01 7.43 -0.38
C GLN A 397 13.72 6.79 0.16
N TRP A 398 13.79 6.02 1.24
CA TRP A 398 12.60 5.51 1.93
C TRP A 398 11.78 6.61 2.61
N SER A 399 12.41 7.70 3.10
CA SER A 399 11.66 8.85 3.64
C SER A 399 10.84 9.58 2.56
N ASP A 400 11.42 9.77 1.37
CA ASP A 400 10.71 10.27 0.18
C ASP A 400 9.59 9.31 -0.26
N LEU A 401 9.85 8.00 -0.25
CA LEU A 401 8.85 6.97 -0.59
C LEU A 401 7.66 7.00 0.37
N ILE A 402 7.90 7.07 1.69
CA ILE A 402 6.83 7.12 2.70
C ILE A 402 5.97 8.38 2.53
N ILE A 403 6.58 9.53 2.24
CA ILE A 403 5.86 10.77 1.88
C ILE A 403 5.06 10.55 0.59
N PHE A 404 5.66 9.99 -0.45
CA PHE A 404 5.04 9.81 -1.75
C PHE A 404 3.84 8.84 -1.72
N ASP A 405 4.02 7.66 -1.13
CA ASP A 405 2.96 6.66 -0.93
C ASP A 405 1.90 7.18 0.05
N PHE A 406 2.26 7.98 1.05
CA PHE A 406 1.26 8.67 1.88
C PHE A 406 0.42 9.63 1.04
N LEU A 407 1.04 10.53 0.28
CA LEU A 407 0.33 11.58 -0.48
C LEU A 407 -0.56 10.98 -1.56
N THR A 408 -0.03 10.05 -2.36
CA THR A 408 -0.78 9.32 -3.38
C THR A 408 -1.77 8.33 -2.77
N ALA A 409 -1.62 7.92 -1.50
CA ALA A 409 -2.32 6.79 -0.91
C ALA A 409 -2.11 5.47 -1.70
N ASN A 410 -0.90 5.28 -2.25
CA ASN A 410 -0.54 4.06 -2.95
C ASN A 410 -0.45 2.89 -1.96
N LEU A 411 -1.44 2.00 -2.04
CA LEU A 411 -1.54 0.84 -1.15
C LEU A 411 -0.59 -0.30 -1.52
N ASP A 412 -0.11 -0.38 -2.76
CA ASP A 412 0.49 -1.58 -3.35
C ASP A 412 2.02 -1.70 -3.14
N ARG A 413 2.49 -1.22 -1.97
CA ARG A 413 3.87 -1.29 -1.48
C ARG A 413 3.90 -1.69 0.00
N ILE A 414 4.64 -0.97 0.85
CA ILE A 414 4.75 -1.21 2.30
C ILE A 414 3.38 -1.29 3.01
N VAL A 415 2.36 -0.57 2.54
CA VAL A 415 0.98 -0.67 3.07
C VAL A 415 0.35 -2.04 2.80
N ASN A 416 0.68 -2.70 1.69
CA ASN A 416 0.25 -4.07 1.39
C ASN A 416 0.96 -5.06 2.33
N ASN A 417 2.29 -4.96 2.50
CA ASN A 417 3.03 -5.80 3.47
C ASN A 417 2.43 -5.62 4.88
N LEU A 418 2.19 -4.37 5.33
CA LEU A 418 1.61 -4.07 6.64
C LEU A 418 0.15 -4.54 6.81
N PHE A 419 -0.65 -4.51 5.75
CA PHE A 419 -2.01 -5.06 5.78
C PHE A 419 -2.00 -6.60 5.87
N ASN A 420 -1.04 -7.27 5.23
CA ASN A 420 -0.93 -8.74 5.29
C ASN A 420 -0.18 -9.25 6.54
N PHE A 421 0.55 -8.39 7.26
CA PHE A 421 1.28 -8.74 8.49
C PHE A 421 0.37 -9.34 9.58
N GLN A 422 -0.93 -9.00 9.58
CA GLN A 422 -1.94 -9.56 10.48
C GLN A 422 -2.21 -11.06 10.26
N TRP A 423 -1.80 -11.62 9.12
CA TRP A 423 -1.96 -13.04 8.75
C TRP A 423 -0.63 -13.78 8.55
N ASN A 424 0.43 -13.08 8.15
CA ASN A 424 1.77 -13.64 7.98
C ASN A 424 2.82 -12.63 8.48
N VAL A 425 3.42 -12.90 9.64
CA VAL A 425 4.42 -11.99 10.24
C VAL A 425 5.68 -11.85 9.38
N ASN A 426 6.06 -12.89 8.63
CA ASN A 426 7.26 -12.91 7.79
C ASN A 426 7.11 -12.05 6.52
N ILE A 427 5.93 -11.49 6.24
CA ILE A 427 5.69 -10.65 5.05
C ILE A 427 6.48 -9.32 5.07
N MET A 428 6.99 -8.93 6.26
CA MET A 428 7.83 -7.74 6.43
C MET A 428 9.32 -8.02 6.21
N ASP A 429 9.72 -9.29 6.09
CA ASP A 429 11.09 -9.72 5.76
C ASP A 429 11.28 -9.88 4.25
N GLY A 430 10.18 -10.09 3.51
CA GLY A 430 10.14 -10.05 2.05
C GLY A 430 10.31 -8.64 1.47
N PRO A 431 10.48 -8.53 0.14
CA PRO A 431 10.54 -7.24 -0.54
C PRO A 431 9.21 -6.47 -0.44
N ALA A 432 9.30 -5.14 -0.52
CA ALA A 432 8.12 -4.34 -0.81
C ALA A 432 7.69 -4.56 -2.26
N HIS A 433 6.40 -4.82 -2.47
CA HIS A 433 5.85 -4.94 -3.82
C HIS A 433 6.01 -3.62 -4.58
N ASN A 434 6.14 -3.69 -5.92
CA ASN A 434 6.27 -2.53 -6.80
C ASN A 434 7.36 -1.51 -6.41
N LEU A 435 8.43 -1.99 -5.75
CA LEU A 435 9.63 -1.24 -5.41
C LEU A 435 10.87 -2.05 -5.77
N ALA A 436 11.77 -1.45 -6.53
CA ALA A 436 13.04 -2.06 -6.92
C ALA A 436 14.21 -1.13 -6.59
N LYS A 437 15.42 -1.69 -6.50
CA LYS A 437 16.67 -0.94 -6.41
C LYS A 437 17.50 -1.21 -7.66
N LYS A 438 18.11 -0.18 -8.22
CA LYS A 438 19.00 -0.30 -9.38
C LYS A 438 20.38 -0.79 -8.92
N MET A 439 20.85 -1.91 -9.46
CA MET A 439 22.02 -2.63 -8.94
C MET A 439 23.34 -1.84 -9.02
N ASP A 440 23.46 -0.90 -9.96
CA ASP A 440 24.69 -0.14 -10.19
C ASP A 440 24.84 1.11 -9.31
N SER A 441 23.73 1.68 -8.84
CA SER A 441 23.68 3.01 -8.22
C SER A 441 22.98 3.02 -6.85
N GLY A 442 22.22 1.99 -6.49
CA GLY A 442 21.43 2.00 -5.26
C GLY A 442 20.19 2.91 -5.31
N LEU A 443 19.84 3.43 -6.50
CA LEU A 443 18.61 4.21 -6.70
C LEU A 443 17.38 3.31 -6.49
N LEU A 444 16.50 3.67 -5.56
CA LEU A 444 15.17 3.07 -5.46
C LEU A 444 14.29 3.60 -6.60
N VAL A 445 13.59 2.69 -7.29
CA VAL A 445 12.75 2.99 -8.45
C VAL A 445 11.29 2.66 -8.12
N PHE A 446 10.43 3.67 -8.22
CA PHE A 446 9.04 3.63 -7.80
C PHE A 446 8.14 3.18 -8.96
N LEU A 447 7.92 1.86 -9.07
CA LEU A 447 7.20 1.21 -10.17
C LEU A 447 5.67 1.10 -9.91
N ASP A 448 4.86 0.99 -10.97
CA ASP A 448 3.43 0.63 -10.94
C ASP A 448 2.60 1.41 -9.88
N ASN A 449 2.58 2.73 -10.03
CA ASN A 449 1.93 3.68 -9.13
C ASN A 449 0.42 3.84 -9.43
N GLU A 450 -0.14 2.98 -10.27
CA GLU A 450 -1.55 2.94 -10.70
C GLU A 450 -2.57 2.86 -9.56
N SER A 451 -2.15 2.34 -8.40
CA SER A 451 -2.98 2.21 -7.20
C SER A 451 -3.02 3.51 -6.39
N GLY A 452 -2.22 4.52 -6.77
CA GLY A 452 -2.24 5.87 -6.23
C GLY A 452 -3.43 6.72 -6.70
N LEU A 453 -3.60 7.85 -6.02
CA LEU A 453 -4.58 8.91 -6.26
C LEU A 453 -6.01 8.39 -6.41
N LEU A 454 -6.51 8.18 -7.64
CA LEU A 454 -7.92 7.87 -7.87
C LEU A 454 -8.35 6.55 -7.21
N HIS A 455 -7.55 5.50 -7.37
CA HIS A 455 -7.84 4.21 -6.77
C HIS A 455 -7.62 4.22 -5.24
N GLY A 456 -6.44 4.68 -4.79
CA GLY A 456 -6.09 4.77 -3.37
C GLY A 456 -7.05 5.63 -2.55
N TYR A 457 -7.50 6.77 -3.07
CA TYR A 457 -8.42 7.68 -2.36
C TYR A 457 -9.80 7.07 -2.13
N ARG A 458 -10.29 6.20 -3.03
CA ARG A 458 -11.53 5.43 -2.81
C ARG A 458 -11.40 4.46 -1.62
N LEU A 459 -10.19 4.01 -1.31
CA LEU A 459 -9.90 2.98 -0.31
C LEU A 459 -9.32 3.53 1.01
N LEU A 460 -9.17 4.86 1.14
CA LEU A 460 -8.63 5.51 2.34
C LEU A 460 -9.36 5.14 3.63
N LYS A 461 -10.68 4.93 3.59
CA LYS A 461 -11.46 4.49 4.77
C LYS A 461 -10.94 3.17 5.38
N LYS A 462 -10.33 2.30 4.56
CA LYS A 462 -9.72 1.03 5.01
C LYS A 462 -8.23 1.17 5.28
N TYR A 463 -7.47 1.84 4.39
CA TYR A 463 -6.01 1.79 4.43
C TYR A 463 -5.29 3.03 5.00
N ASN A 464 -5.98 4.16 5.26
CA ASN A 464 -5.31 5.37 5.76
C ASN A 464 -4.55 5.12 7.08
N VAL A 465 -5.04 4.20 7.93
CA VAL A 465 -4.38 3.86 9.20
C VAL A 465 -2.93 3.41 8.98
N TYR A 466 -2.66 2.60 7.94
CA TYR A 466 -1.30 2.13 7.62
C TYR A 466 -0.43 3.25 7.03
N HIS A 467 -1.00 4.15 6.22
CA HIS A 467 -0.29 5.33 5.72
C HIS A 467 0.08 6.28 6.87
N SER A 468 -0.86 6.60 7.75
CA SER A 468 -0.61 7.41 8.96
C SER A 468 0.44 6.76 9.84
N LEU A 469 0.33 5.47 10.14
CA LEU A 469 1.32 4.73 10.93
C LEU A 469 2.76 4.79 10.37
N MET A 470 2.94 4.95 9.06
CA MET A 470 4.27 5.18 8.47
C MET A 470 4.71 6.65 8.53
N LEU A 471 3.80 7.60 8.32
CA LEU A 471 4.10 9.04 8.38
C LEU A 471 4.37 9.49 9.83
N ASP A 472 3.52 9.10 10.78
CA ASP A 472 3.53 9.59 12.17
C ASP A 472 4.82 9.18 12.94
N ASN A 473 5.53 8.18 12.41
CA ASN A 473 6.81 7.64 12.88
C ASN A 473 8.04 8.09 12.07
N LEU A 474 7.84 8.90 11.02
CA LEU A 474 8.91 9.50 10.22
C LEU A 474 9.21 10.91 10.74
N CYS A 475 10.46 11.14 11.16
CA CYS A 475 10.96 12.42 11.65
C CYS A 475 12.38 12.78 11.14
N VAL A 476 12.85 12.13 10.06
CA VAL A 476 14.01 12.61 9.29
C VAL A 476 13.62 12.66 7.81
N PHE A 477 13.86 13.80 7.17
CA PHE A 477 13.32 14.15 5.86
C PHE A 477 14.38 14.74 4.94
N ARG A 478 14.15 14.66 3.63
CA ARG A 478 14.97 15.36 2.63
C ARG A 478 14.50 16.80 2.45
N LYS A 479 15.42 17.75 2.59
CA LYS A 479 15.11 19.19 2.60
C LYS A 479 14.43 19.65 1.30
N ARG A 480 14.94 19.18 0.17
CA ARG A 480 14.41 19.39 -1.20
C ARG A 480 12.94 18.99 -1.35
N THR A 481 12.54 17.88 -0.74
CA THR A 481 11.17 17.36 -0.77
C THR A 481 10.25 18.22 0.12
N VAL A 482 10.70 18.56 1.33
CA VAL A 482 9.96 19.43 2.27
C VAL A 482 9.74 20.83 1.71
N ASP A 483 10.75 21.45 1.09
CA ASP A 483 10.59 22.78 0.50
C ASP A 483 9.72 22.76 -0.77
N SER A 484 9.61 21.62 -1.44
CA SER A 484 8.64 21.42 -2.53
C SER A 484 7.21 21.27 -1.99
N LEU A 485 7.00 20.55 -0.87
CA LEU A 485 5.72 20.49 -0.17
C LEU A 485 5.28 21.87 0.34
N LYS A 486 6.18 22.63 0.98
CA LYS A 486 5.90 23.98 1.50
C LYS A 486 5.47 24.93 0.36
N ARG A 487 6.16 24.90 -0.80
CA ARG A 487 5.76 25.67 -2.00
C ARG A 487 4.37 25.28 -2.55
N LEU A 488 4.08 23.99 -2.67
CA LEU A 488 2.78 23.51 -3.17
C LEU A 488 1.62 23.88 -2.24
N PHE A 489 1.83 23.77 -0.92
CA PHE A 489 0.79 24.02 0.09
C PHE A 489 0.43 25.49 0.23
N VAL A 490 1.42 26.39 0.23
CA VAL A 490 1.21 27.84 0.32
C VAL A 490 0.34 28.34 -0.84
N ASN A 491 0.62 27.86 -2.06
CA ASN A 491 -0.09 28.28 -3.26
C ASN A 491 -1.52 27.70 -3.36
N LYS A 492 -1.84 26.61 -2.64
CA LYS A 492 -3.13 25.87 -2.65
C LYS A 492 -3.67 25.50 -4.05
N ASN A 493 -2.82 25.55 -5.08
CA ASN A 493 -3.21 25.51 -6.48
C ASN A 493 -3.00 24.14 -7.14
N ILE A 494 -2.78 23.08 -6.36
CA ILE A 494 -2.34 21.76 -6.88
C ILE A 494 -3.31 21.14 -7.90
N TYR A 495 -4.62 21.40 -7.78
CA TYR A 495 -5.60 21.06 -8.81
C TYR A 495 -5.25 21.69 -10.16
N ARG A 496 -5.08 23.02 -10.17
CA ARG A 496 -4.72 23.78 -11.36
C ARG A 496 -3.35 23.37 -11.89
N VAL A 497 -2.33 23.20 -11.03
CA VAL A 497 -0.99 22.80 -11.48
C VAL A 497 -1.01 21.42 -12.16
N LEU A 498 -1.64 20.41 -11.56
CA LEU A 498 -1.75 19.08 -12.17
C LEU A 498 -2.65 19.08 -13.42
N SER A 499 -3.69 19.90 -13.45
CA SER A 499 -4.53 20.08 -14.63
C SER A 499 -3.78 20.76 -15.77
N ASP A 500 -3.09 21.88 -15.52
CA ASP A 500 -2.32 22.65 -16.51
C ASP A 500 -1.15 21.79 -17.04
N MET A 501 -0.47 21.00 -16.19
CA MET A 501 0.51 19.99 -16.62
C MET A 501 -0.11 18.94 -17.55
N PHE A 502 -1.26 18.37 -17.19
CA PHE A 502 -1.94 17.37 -18.02
C PHE A 502 -2.37 17.96 -19.36
N HIS A 503 -3.01 19.13 -19.36
CA HIS A 503 -3.49 19.80 -20.58
C HIS A 503 -2.36 20.25 -21.50
N LYS A 504 -1.19 20.63 -20.97
CA LYS A 504 0.01 20.98 -21.76
C LYS A 504 0.65 19.75 -22.42
N LYS A 505 0.70 18.62 -21.72
CA LYS A 505 1.41 17.40 -22.17
C LYS A 505 0.55 16.40 -22.97
N ASN A 506 -0.75 16.65 -23.11
CA ASN A 506 -1.68 15.68 -23.72
C ASN A 506 -2.56 16.35 -24.78
N SER A 507 -2.64 15.72 -25.95
CA SER A 507 -3.43 16.18 -27.09
C SER A 507 -4.93 16.18 -26.79
N VAL A 508 -5.73 16.88 -27.60
CA VAL A 508 -7.20 16.91 -27.48
C VAL A 508 -7.76 15.48 -27.34
N VAL A 509 -7.41 14.60 -28.27
CA VAL A 509 -7.87 13.20 -28.33
C VAL A 509 -7.53 12.40 -27.06
N ILE A 510 -6.37 12.64 -26.43
CA ILE A 510 -6.03 11.98 -25.16
C ILE A 510 -6.97 12.46 -24.04
N ARG A 511 -7.27 13.76 -24.00
CA ARG A 511 -8.10 14.38 -22.95
C ARG A 511 -9.59 14.02 -23.08
N ASP A 512 -10.04 13.71 -24.30
CA ASP A 512 -11.39 13.20 -24.57
C ASP A 512 -11.59 11.76 -24.06
N ILE A 513 -10.51 10.97 -23.99
CA ILE A 513 -10.51 9.56 -23.54
C ILE A 513 -10.15 9.44 -22.05
N LEU A 514 -9.24 10.30 -21.58
CA LEU A 514 -8.64 10.27 -20.26
C LEU A 514 -8.84 11.65 -19.58
N PRO A 515 -9.80 11.80 -18.66
CA PRO A 515 -10.06 13.08 -18.03
C PRO A 515 -8.92 13.52 -17.09
N SER A 516 -8.87 14.81 -16.79
CA SER A 516 -7.95 15.36 -15.79
C SER A 516 -8.28 14.85 -14.37
N LEU A 517 -7.34 15.04 -13.42
CA LEU A 517 -7.54 14.63 -12.03
C LEU A 517 -8.73 15.40 -11.41
N PRO A 518 -9.79 14.73 -10.92
CA PRO A 518 -10.96 15.41 -10.37
C PRO A 518 -10.63 16.33 -9.20
N GLU A 519 -11.28 17.50 -9.13
CA GLU A 519 -11.02 18.51 -8.08
C GLU A 519 -11.14 17.93 -6.66
N LYS A 520 -12.13 17.06 -6.42
CA LYS A 520 -12.28 16.31 -5.16
C LYS A 520 -11.01 15.56 -4.75
N ASN A 521 -10.31 14.97 -5.72
CA ASN A 521 -9.09 14.21 -5.48
C ASN A 521 -7.90 15.15 -5.28
N ALA A 522 -7.82 16.24 -6.04
CA ALA A 522 -6.81 17.28 -5.80
C ALA A 522 -6.97 17.97 -4.42
N LYS A 523 -8.20 18.14 -3.94
CA LYS A 523 -8.49 18.59 -2.56
C LYS A 523 -7.97 17.60 -1.52
N VAL A 524 -8.26 16.30 -1.68
CA VAL A 524 -7.71 15.24 -0.80
C VAL A 524 -6.17 15.25 -0.83
N LEU A 525 -5.54 15.44 -1.99
CA LEU A 525 -4.08 15.56 -2.08
C LEU A 525 -3.57 16.78 -1.29
N ASN A 526 -4.21 17.94 -1.42
CA ASN A 526 -3.83 19.15 -0.68
C ASN A 526 -4.00 18.99 0.85
N GLU A 527 -5.08 18.33 1.29
CA GLU A 527 -5.29 17.96 2.70
C GLU A 527 -4.21 16.99 3.21
N ARG A 528 -3.71 16.09 2.35
CA ARG A 528 -2.62 15.16 2.68
C ARG A 528 -1.26 15.85 2.73
N ILE A 529 -0.98 16.83 1.86
CA ILE A 529 0.21 17.69 1.96
C ILE A 529 0.23 18.42 3.31
N GLY A 530 -0.90 19.00 3.72
CA GLY A 530 -1.03 19.61 5.05
C GLY A 530 -0.71 18.65 6.19
N LYS A 531 -1.14 17.38 6.12
CA LYS A 531 -0.79 16.37 7.14
C LYS A 531 0.70 16.04 7.18
N VAL A 532 1.39 15.97 6.04
CA VAL A 532 2.84 15.75 6.00
C VAL A 532 3.58 16.95 6.62
N LEU A 533 3.17 18.18 6.29
CA LEU A 533 3.75 19.39 6.88
C LEU A 533 3.53 19.47 8.39
N ASN A 534 2.32 19.17 8.88
CA ASN A 534 2.02 19.11 10.31
C ASN A 534 2.88 18.06 11.06
N GLN A 535 3.19 16.92 10.43
CA GLN A 535 4.09 15.92 11.02
C GLN A 535 5.54 16.45 11.05
N ILE A 536 6.01 17.13 10.01
CA ILE A 536 7.33 17.76 9.99
C ILE A 536 7.44 18.80 11.11
N GLU A 537 6.46 19.69 11.26
CA GLU A 537 6.40 20.69 12.34
C GLU A 537 6.36 20.04 13.74
N LYS A 538 5.62 18.93 13.89
CA LYS A 538 5.61 18.12 15.12
C LYS A 538 7.00 17.55 15.42
N CYS A 539 7.72 17.03 14.43
CA CYS A 539 9.08 16.52 14.60
C CYS A 539 10.08 17.66 14.92
N GLU A 540 9.99 18.80 14.22
CA GLU A 540 10.79 20.01 14.47
C GLU A 540 10.59 20.54 15.91
N PHE A 541 9.39 20.41 16.47
CA PHE A 541 9.10 20.74 17.87
C PHE A 541 9.56 19.65 18.85
N GLN A 542 9.23 18.38 18.59
CA GLN A 542 9.50 17.23 19.48
C GLN A 542 11.00 16.97 19.67
N PHE A 543 11.82 17.25 18.66
CA PHE A 543 13.26 17.03 18.68
C PHE A 543 14.07 18.32 18.73
N ARG A 544 13.47 19.44 19.17
CA ARG A 544 14.20 20.70 19.35
C ARG A 544 15.27 20.64 20.44
#